data_AF-A0AAE6ZFR3-F1
#
_entry.id   AF-A0AAE6ZFR3-F1
#
_cell.length_a   1.000
_cell.length_b   1.000
_cell.length_c   1.000
_cell.angle_alpha   90.00
_cell.angle_beta   90.00
_cell.angle_gamma   90.00
#
_symmetry.space_group_name_H-M   'P 1'
#
loop_
_entity.id
_entity.type
_entity.pdbx_description
1 polymer ?
#
loop_
_entity_poly.entity_id
_entity_poly.type
_entity_poly.pdbx_seq_one_letter_code
_entity_poly.pdbx_strand_id
1 'polypeptide(L)'
;MEEKDKSSILLSIFRRKGSEGQLTKIIYENNKSQYNDLLSSLEQGEKELIVYYKDALDWVLLTNRRVLTSSNIILLNSDIIDVSPALQEEFGNMITDKNRFTRLRVKDKNNRAYILSLEMGHAYEGFYQVLHFISSGNQRI
;
A
#
# COMPACT_ATOMS: atom_id res chain seq x y z
N MET A 1 3.04 -19.39 -15.57
CA MET A 1 4.29 -19.00 -14.88
C MET A 1 3.85 -18.65 -13.46
N GLU A 2 4.23 -19.43 -12.44
CA GLU A 2 3.88 -19.09 -11.06
C GLU A 2 4.56 -17.77 -10.71
N GLU A 3 3.77 -16.74 -10.39
CA GLU A 3 4.31 -15.53 -9.79
C GLU A 3 4.98 -15.95 -8.47
N LYS A 4 6.32 -15.80 -8.40
CA LYS A 4 7.05 -16.08 -7.16
C LYS A 4 6.46 -15.25 -6.04
N ASP A 5 6.08 -15.90 -4.95
CA ASP A 5 5.58 -15.22 -3.77
C ASP A 5 6.64 -14.27 -3.19
N LYS A 6 6.42 -12.96 -3.31
CA LYS A 6 7.32 -11.91 -2.82
C LYS A 6 6.94 -11.40 -1.42
N SER A 7 5.99 -12.02 -0.72
CA SER A 7 5.48 -11.56 0.58
C SER A 7 6.58 -11.20 1.58
N SER A 8 7.55 -12.10 1.79
CA SER A 8 8.66 -11.89 2.72
C SER A 8 9.55 -10.71 2.32
N ILE A 9 9.76 -10.51 1.02
CA ILE A 9 10.54 -9.39 0.46
C ILE A 9 9.79 -8.08 0.69
N LEU A 10 8.49 -8.02 0.39
CA LEU A 10 7.68 -6.82 0.58
C LEU A 10 7.63 -6.40 2.05
N LEU A 11 7.42 -7.35 2.96
CA LEU A 11 7.45 -7.09 4.40
C LEU A 11 8.85 -6.65 4.89
N SER A 12 9.91 -7.24 4.35
CA SER A 12 11.28 -6.81 4.65
C SER A 12 11.52 -5.37 4.22
N ILE A 13 11.05 -4.99 3.03
CA ILE A 13 11.20 -3.64 2.49
C ILE A 13 10.43 -2.62 3.33
N PHE A 14 9.20 -2.95 3.72
CA PHE A 14 8.43 -2.09 4.62
C PHE A 14 9.22 -1.75 5.88
N ARG A 15 9.83 -2.75 6.52
CA ARG A 15 10.58 -2.58 7.77
C ARG A 15 11.93 -1.86 7.64
N ARG A 16 12.43 -1.60 6.42
CA ARG A 16 13.76 -0.96 6.22
C ARG A 16 13.77 0.51 6.61
N LYS A 17 12.67 1.20 6.35
CA LYS A 17 12.51 2.63 6.65
C LYS A 17 11.10 2.97 7.13
N GLY A 18 10.18 2.01 7.10
CA GLY A 18 8.88 2.14 7.71
C GLY A 18 8.76 1.31 8.97
N SER A 19 7.71 1.62 9.71
CA SER A 19 7.28 0.86 10.87
C SER A 19 5.76 0.80 10.87
N GLU A 20 5.21 -0.12 11.65
CA GLU A 20 3.82 -0.01 12.03
C GLU A 20 3.56 1.35 12.70
N GLY A 21 2.33 1.84 12.55
CA GLY A 21 1.83 3.02 13.24
C GLY A 21 0.65 2.66 14.14
N GLN A 22 -0.16 3.64 14.49
CA GLN A 22 -1.41 3.44 15.20
C GLN A 22 -2.45 2.74 14.31
N LEU A 23 -2.53 3.15 13.05
CA LEU A 23 -3.54 2.69 12.08
C LEU A 23 -2.95 1.72 11.05
N THR A 24 -1.63 1.76 10.87
CA THR A 24 -0.90 0.92 9.93
C THR A 24 -0.28 -0.27 10.63
N LYS A 25 -0.67 -1.48 10.24
CA LYS A 25 -0.19 -2.73 10.83
C LYS A 25 0.27 -3.71 9.76
N ILE A 26 1.27 -4.52 10.09
CA ILE A 26 1.54 -5.76 9.39
C ILE A 26 0.52 -6.78 9.87
N ILE A 27 -0.12 -7.48 8.94
CA ILE A 27 -1.09 -8.50 9.31
C ILE A 27 -0.35 -9.81 9.63
N TYR A 28 -0.65 -10.34 10.80
CA TYR A 28 -0.19 -11.63 11.28
C TYR A 28 -1.40 -12.43 11.78
N GLU A 29 -1.25 -13.74 11.95
CA GLU A 29 -2.35 -14.61 12.42
C GLU A 29 -2.99 -14.15 13.74
N ASN A 30 -2.23 -13.50 14.63
CA ASN A 30 -2.73 -13.03 15.93
C ASN A 30 -3.57 -11.75 15.88
N ASN A 31 -3.49 -10.94 14.81
CA ASN A 31 -4.28 -9.72 14.63
C ASN A 31 -5.26 -9.81 13.43
N LYS A 32 -5.14 -10.86 12.61
CA LYS A 32 -5.95 -11.11 11.42
C LYS A 32 -7.45 -11.01 11.65
N SER A 33 -7.93 -11.52 12.80
CA SER A 33 -9.35 -11.50 13.16
C SER A 33 -9.96 -10.09 13.27
N GLN A 34 -9.14 -9.06 13.46
CA GLN A 34 -9.57 -7.66 13.51
C GLN A 34 -9.98 -7.12 12.14
N TYR A 35 -9.57 -7.81 11.06
CA TYR A 35 -9.76 -7.37 9.68
C TYR A 35 -10.61 -8.35 8.86
N ASN A 36 -11.33 -9.27 9.51
CA ASN A 36 -12.07 -10.34 8.84
C ASN A 36 -12.95 -9.85 7.69
N ASP A 37 -13.64 -8.73 7.86
CA ASP A 37 -14.51 -8.16 6.83
C ASP A 37 -13.71 -7.78 5.57
N LEU A 38 -12.51 -7.20 5.75
CA LEU A 38 -11.62 -6.83 4.64
C LEU A 38 -11.04 -8.07 3.97
N LEU A 39 -10.61 -9.02 4.78
CA LEU A 39 -9.92 -10.23 4.33
C LEU A 39 -10.87 -11.22 3.64
N SER A 40 -12.18 -11.10 3.85
CA SER A 40 -13.19 -11.89 3.15
C SER A 40 -13.20 -11.67 1.62
N SER A 41 -12.63 -10.55 1.16
CA SER A 41 -12.55 -10.19 -0.27
C SER A 41 -11.35 -10.79 -1.01
N LEU A 42 -10.46 -11.49 -0.31
CA LEU A 42 -9.22 -12.00 -0.88
C LEU A 42 -9.46 -13.25 -1.74
N GLU A 43 -8.72 -13.34 -2.84
CA GLU A 43 -8.76 -14.49 -3.71
C GLU A 43 -8.04 -15.69 -3.08
N GLN A 44 -8.35 -16.89 -3.55
CA GLN A 44 -7.66 -18.09 -3.08
C GLN A 44 -6.14 -18.00 -3.32
N GLY A 45 -5.38 -18.17 -2.24
CA GLY A 45 -3.91 -18.08 -2.25
C GLY A 45 -3.35 -16.66 -2.29
N GLU A 46 -4.20 -15.64 -2.23
CA GLU A 46 -3.79 -14.26 -1.96
C GLU A 46 -3.46 -14.11 -0.47
N LYS A 47 -2.34 -13.47 -0.15
CA LYS A 47 -1.85 -13.27 1.22
C LYS A 47 -1.90 -11.79 1.56
N GLU A 48 -2.59 -11.45 2.63
CA GLU A 48 -2.56 -10.15 3.25
C GLU A 48 -1.19 -9.84 3.85
N LEU A 49 -0.72 -8.59 3.72
CA LEU A 49 0.62 -8.20 4.17
C LEU A 49 0.57 -7.00 5.11
N ILE A 50 0.06 -5.86 4.63
CA ILE A 50 0.10 -4.59 5.35
C ILE A 50 -1.25 -3.92 5.18
N VAL A 51 -1.80 -3.43 6.27
CA VAL A 51 -3.06 -2.69 6.27
C VAL A 51 -2.85 -1.33 6.89
N TYR A 52 -3.40 -0.31 6.24
CA TYR A 52 -3.78 0.94 6.88
C TYR A 52 -5.28 0.87 7.12
N TYR A 53 -5.72 0.91 8.38
CA TYR A 53 -7.12 0.80 8.75
C TYR A 53 -7.51 1.90 9.73
N LYS A 54 -8.23 2.90 9.24
CA LYS A 54 -8.81 3.95 10.09
C LYS A 54 -10.23 3.59 10.49
N ASP A 55 -11.04 3.22 9.49
CA ASP A 55 -12.42 2.75 9.65
C ASP A 55 -12.88 2.02 8.37
N ALA A 56 -14.15 1.60 8.32
CA ALA A 56 -14.70 0.86 7.18
C ALA A 56 -14.75 1.66 5.87
N LEU A 57 -14.68 3.00 5.93
CA LEU A 57 -14.73 3.91 4.78
C LEU A 57 -13.34 4.39 4.36
N ASP A 58 -12.31 4.23 5.20
CA ASP A 58 -10.95 4.71 4.96
C ASP A 58 -9.92 3.64 5.35
N TRP A 59 -9.59 2.78 4.39
CA TRP A 59 -8.59 1.74 4.54
C TRP A 59 -7.84 1.45 3.23
N VAL A 60 -6.62 0.96 3.37
CA VAL A 60 -5.77 0.46 2.29
C VAL A 60 -5.18 -0.88 2.71
N LEU A 61 -5.35 -1.90 1.88
CA LEU A 61 -4.81 -3.23 2.10
C LEU A 61 -3.82 -3.56 0.99
N LEU A 62 -2.56 -3.83 1.36
CA LEU A 62 -1.57 -4.41 0.48
C LEU A 62 -1.52 -5.92 0.69
N THR A 63 -1.62 -6.65 -0.42
CA THR A 63 -1.44 -8.10 -0.50
C THR A 63 -0.22 -8.46 -1.32
N ASN A 64 0.11 -9.74 -1.40
CA ASN A 64 1.15 -10.23 -2.30
C ASN A 64 0.80 -10.06 -3.79
N ARG A 65 -0.47 -9.81 -4.14
CA ARG A 65 -0.94 -9.66 -5.53
C ARG A 65 -1.35 -8.24 -5.91
N ARG A 66 -1.92 -7.47 -5.00
CA ARG A 66 -2.57 -6.19 -5.32
C ARG A 66 -2.68 -5.26 -4.11
N VAL A 67 -3.02 -4.01 -4.40
CA VAL A 67 -3.50 -3.02 -3.45
C VAL A 67 -5.02 -2.90 -3.60
N LEU A 68 -5.72 -2.97 -2.47
CA LEU A 68 -7.15 -2.79 -2.35
C LEU A 68 -7.44 -1.55 -1.48
N THR A 69 -8.51 -0.82 -1.77
CA THR A 69 -8.95 0.32 -0.96
C THR A 69 -10.45 0.27 -0.68
N SER A 70 -10.89 1.00 0.34
CA SER A 70 -12.31 1.23 0.64
C SER A 70 -13.09 1.87 -0.51
N SER A 71 -12.41 2.58 -1.41
CA SER A 71 -12.99 3.23 -2.60
C SER A 71 -13.13 2.30 -3.81
N ASN A 72 -13.03 0.98 -3.62
CA ASN A 72 -13.06 -0.05 -4.67
C ASN A 72 -11.93 0.06 -5.70
N ILE A 73 -10.81 0.70 -5.35
CA ILE A 73 -9.62 0.69 -6.19
C ILE A 73 -8.96 -0.67 -6.02
N ILE A 74 -8.77 -1.35 -7.15
CA ILE A 74 -8.06 -2.63 -7.24
C ILE A 74 -6.87 -2.42 -8.17
N LEU A 75 -5.68 -2.42 -7.60
CA LEU A 75 -4.45 -2.19 -8.34
C LEU A 75 -3.55 -3.42 -8.24
N LEU A 76 -3.42 -4.16 -9.33
CA LEU A 76 -2.50 -5.30 -9.38
C LEU A 76 -1.06 -4.82 -9.18
N ASN A 77 -0.30 -5.51 -8.34
CA ASN A 77 1.10 -5.20 -8.08
C ASN A 77 1.92 -5.23 -9.38
N SER A 78 1.61 -6.13 -10.30
CA SER A 78 2.24 -6.24 -11.63
C SER A 78 1.91 -5.07 -12.57
N ASP A 79 0.83 -4.32 -12.31
CA ASP A 79 0.40 -3.22 -13.15
C ASP A 79 0.92 -1.86 -12.66
N ILE A 80 1.53 -1.79 -11.47
CA ILE A 80 2.06 -0.54 -10.92
C ILE A 80 3.32 -0.13 -11.69
N ILE A 81 3.33 1.06 -12.29
CA ILE A 81 4.47 1.56 -13.08
C ILE A 81 5.17 2.77 -12.47
N ASP A 82 4.48 3.53 -11.62
CA ASP A 82 5.02 4.77 -11.03
C ASP A 82 4.36 5.02 -9.66
N VAL A 83 5.17 5.46 -8.70
CA VAL A 83 4.74 5.75 -7.33
C VAL A 83 5.47 7.01 -6.88
N SER A 84 4.71 8.02 -6.48
CA SER A 84 5.25 9.29 -6.00
C SER A 84 4.39 9.88 -4.89
N PRO A 85 4.94 10.77 -4.03
CA PRO A 85 4.12 11.61 -3.19
C PRO A 85 3.10 12.41 -4.01
N ALA A 86 1.86 12.47 -3.53
CA ALA A 86 0.77 13.21 -4.18
C ALA A 86 0.90 14.72 -3.92
N LEU A 87 1.96 15.36 -4.43
CA LEU A 87 2.33 16.73 -4.06
C LEU A 87 1.24 17.77 -4.32
N GLN A 88 0.43 17.60 -5.37
CA GLN A 88 -0.65 18.53 -5.67
C GLN A 88 -1.72 18.49 -4.57
N GLU A 89 -2.08 17.28 -4.14
CA GLU A 89 -3.01 17.00 -3.08
C GLU A 89 -2.45 17.49 -1.73
N GLU A 90 -1.17 17.22 -1.44
CA GLU A 90 -0.50 17.68 -0.21
C GLU A 90 -0.45 19.19 -0.09
N PHE A 91 0.02 19.88 -1.13
CA PHE A 91 0.11 21.34 -1.13
C PHE A 91 -1.27 22.00 -1.18
N GLY A 92 -2.26 21.38 -1.81
CA GLY A 92 -3.66 21.80 -1.74
C GLY A 92 -4.20 21.87 -0.30
N ASN A 93 -3.66 21.05 0.61
CA ASN A 93 -3.98 21.05 2.04
C ASN A 93 -2.97 21.84 2.89
N MET A 94 -2.12 22.67 2.26
CA MET A 94 -1.05 23.43 2.91
C MET A 94 -0.01 22.56 3.64
N ILE A 95 0.14 21.29 3.26
CA ILE A 95 1.14 20.38 3.84
C ILE A 95 2.43 20.51 3.05
N THR A 96 3.37 21.33 3.54
CA THR A 96 4.68 21.54 2.90
C THR A 96 5.80 20.70 3.51
N ASP A 97 5.60 20.22 4.74
CA ASP A 97 6.54 19.34 5.43
C ASP A 97 6.37 17.89 4.95
N LYS A 98 7.43 17.32 4.37
CA LYS A 98 7.45 15.95 3.86
C LYS A 98 7.16 14.90 4.93
N ASN A 99 7.51 15.17 6.19
CA ASN A 99 7.26 14.25 7.29
C ASN A 99 5.77 14.14 7.64
N ARG A 100 4.96 15.06 7.12
CA ARG A 100 3.50 15.12 7.32
C ARG A 100 2.72 14.60 6.12
N PHE A 101 3.39 14.08 5.10
CA PHE A 101 2.70 13.50 3.95
C PHE A 101 1.94 12.24 4.34
N THR A 102 0.78 12.08 3.73
CA THR A 102 -0.16 10.97 3.93
C THR A 102 -0.65 10.40 2.61
N ARG A 103 -0.42 11.08 1.49
CA ARG A 103 -0.97 10.71 0.19
C ARG A 103 0.10 10.26 -0.80
N LEU A 104 -0.15 9.10 -1.41
CA LEU A 104 0.64 8.55 -2.49
C LEU A 104 -0.16 8.56 -3.77
N ARG A 105 0.47 9.07 -4.83
CA ARG A 105 0.01 8.91 -6.19
C ARG A 105 0.62 7.65 -6.77
N VAL A 106 -0.24 6.75 -7.23
CA VAL A 106 0.15 5.49 -7.85
C VAL A 106 -0.41 5.44 -9.26
N LYS A 107 0.43 5.13 -10.25
CA LYS A 107 -0.02 4.97 -11.63
C LYS A 107 0.06 3.51 -12.08
N ASP A 108 -0.96 3.09 -12.80
CA ASP A 108 -0.99 1.79 -13.46
C ASP A 108 -0.44 1.85 -14.90
N LYS A 109 -0.21 0.68 -15.50
CA LYS A 109 0.24 0.50 -16.89
C LYS A 109 -0.66 1.14 -17.94
N ASN A 110 -1.91 1.44 -17.60
CA ASN A 110 -2.86 2.13 -18.47
C ASN A 110 -2.81 3.66 -18.28
N ASN A 111 -1.81 4.17 -17.56
CA ASN A 111 -1.64 5.58 -17.18
C ASN A 111 -2.76 6.14 -16.29
N ARG A 112 -3.58 5.29 -15.67
CA ARG A 112 -4.55 5.75 -14.66
C ARG A 112 -3.81 6.05 -13.37
N ALA A 113 -4.13 7.18 -12.76
CA ALA A 113 -3.56 7.60 -11.49
C ALA A 113 -4.58 7.46 -10.37
N TYR A 114 -4.14 6.88 -9.27
CA TYR A 114 -4.92 6.66 -8.05
C TYR A 114 -4.23 7.37 -6.89
N ILE A 115 -5.01 7.91 -5.96
CA ILE A 115 -4.51 8.51 -4.74
C ILE A 115 -4.83 7.58 -3.58
N LEU A 116 -3.79 7.13 -2.87
CA LEU A 116 -3.90 6.35 -1.65
C LEU A 116 -3.67 7.27 -0.45
N SER A 117 -4.60 7.27 0.49
CA SER A 117 -4.45 7.93 1.79
C SER A 117 -3.92 6.94 2.82
N LEU A 118 -2.92 7.35 3.58
CA LEU A 118 -2.17 6.50 4.52
C LEU A 118 -1.89 7.25 5.82
N GLU A 119 -1.40 6.53 6.82
CA GLU A 119 -0.93 7.11 8.07
C GLU A 119 0.40 7.85 7.89
N MET A 120 0.49 9.07 8.41
CA MET A 120 1.70 9.90 8.36
C MET A 120 2.92 9.25 9.05
N GLY A 121 4.11 9.77 8.77
CA GLY A 121 5.36 9.34 9.39
C GLY A 121 5.92 8.05 8.80
N HIS A 122 6.55 7.21 9.62
CA HIS A 122 7.23 6.00 9.14
C HIS A 122 6.28 4.98 8.48
N ALA A 123 5.00 4.96 8.86
CA ALA A 123 4.00 4.12 8.19
C ALA A 123 3.86 4.48 6.70
N TYR A 124 3.72 5.77 6.39
CA TYR A 124 3.72 6.31 5.04
C TYR A 124 5.01 5.97 4.29
N GLU A 125 6.16 6.19 4.91
CA GLU A 125 7.47 5.91 4.29
C GLU A 125 7.63 4.43 3.93
N GLY A 126 7.13 3.55 4.80
CA GLY A 126 7.09 2.10 4.58
C GLY A 126 6.25 1.73 3.38
N PHE A 127 5.00 2.18 3.32
CA PHE A 127 4.11 1.94 2.18
C PHE A 127 4.70 2.47 0.87
N TYR A 128 5.22 3.71 0.90
CA TYR A 128 5.85 4.34 -0.26
C TYR A 128 6.97 3.46 -0.82
N GLN A 129 7.84 2.93 0.03
CA GLN A 129 8.96 2.11 -0.41
C GLN A 129 8.56 0.75 -0.95
N VAL A 130 7.55 0.13 -0.36
CA VAL A 130 7.05 -1.15 -0.85
C VAL A 130 6.49 -0.97 -2.26
N LEU A 131 5.64 0.04 -2.47
CA LEU A 131 5.06 0.33 -3.78
C LEU A 131 6.13 0.80 -4.78
N HIS A 132 7.09 1.62 -4.35
CA HIS A 132 8.22 2.03 -5.19
C HIS A 132 9.09 0.83 -5.60
N PHE A 133 9.32 -0.13 -4.71
CA PHE A 133 10.02 -1.38 -5.05
C PHE A 133 9.26 -2.21 -6.07
N ILE A 134 7.93 -2.34 -5.90
CA ILE A 134 7.07 -3.05 -6.84
C ILE A 134 7.17 -2.41 -8.24
N SER A 135 6.95 -1.10 -8.34
CA SER A 135 7.04 -0.38 -9.63
C SER A 135 8.43 -0.46 -10.26
N SER A 136 9.49 -0.29 -9.48
CA SER A 136 10.88 -0.45 -9.95
C SER A 136 11.16 -1.86 -10.48
N GLY A 137 10.51 -2.88 -9.91
CA GLY A 137 10.60 -4.26 -10.37
C GLY A 137 9.90 -4.48 -11.72
N ASN A 138 8.79 -3.79 -11.95
CA ASN A 138 8.00 -3.90 -13.19
C ASN A 138 8.64 -3.13 -14.36
N GLN A 139 9.32 -2.01 -14.09
CA GLN A 139 10.03 -1.23 -15.13
C GLN A 139 11.28 -1.94 -15.71
N ARG A 140 11.74 -3.02 -15.09
CA ARG A 140 12.92 -3.79 -15.52
C ARG A 140 12.55 -4.97 -16.42
N ILE A 141 11.26 -5.14 -16.72
CA ILE A 141 10.69 -6.22 -17.54
C ILE A 141 10.27 -5.61 -18.87
#